data_AF-A0A0H2USQ1-F1
#
_entry.id   AF-A0A0H2USQ1-F1
#
_cell.length_a   1.000
_cell.length_b   1.000
_cell.length_c   1.000
_cell.angle_alpha   90.00
_cell.angle_beta   90.00
_cell.angle_gamma   90.00
#
_symmetry.space_group_name_H-M   'P 1'
#
loop_
_entity.id
_entity.type
_entity.pdbx_description
1 polymer ?
#
loop_
_entity_poly.entity_id
_entity_poly.type
_entity_poly.pdbx_seq_one_letter_code
_entity_poly.pdbx_strand_id
1 'polypeptide(L)'
;MVRYFGFLANRVCGEKLPQVYRALGMDKPEPVAKVCYAQMVKQFLSRDPFECVLCGGRMVYRRAIAGLNVEGLKKNARDISLLRYMPA
;
A
#
# COMPACT_ATOMS: atom_id res chain seq x y z
N MET A 1 -6.09 -14.57 -8.23
CA MET A 1 -4.74 -14.44 -7.64
C MET A 1 -3.95 -15.67 -8.04
N VAL A 2 -2.92 -15.52 -8.87
CA VAL A 2 -2.11 -16.64 -9.37
C VAL A 2 -1.28 -17.20 -8.22
N ARG A 3 -1.44 -18.50 -7.92
CA ARG A 3 -0.63 -19.20 -6.92
C ARG A 3 0.57 -19.82 -7.62
N TYR A 4 1.73 -19.20 -7.48
CA TYR A 4 2.98 -19.79 -7.97
C TYR A 4 3.40 -20.93 -7.04
N PHE A 5 3.77 -22.07 -7.61
CA PHE A 5 4.31 -23.23 -6.90
C PHE A 5 5.84 -23.31 -7.12
N GLY A 6 6.51 -24.08 -6.26
CA GLY A 6 7.96 -24.25 -6.34
C GLY A 6 8.75 -23.00 -5.94
N PHE A 7 9.86 -22.74 -6.63
CA PHE A 7 10.76 -21.63 -6.28
C PHE A 7 10.16 -20.23 -6.52
N LEU A 8 9.06 -20.12 -7.29
CA LEU A 8 8.33 -18.88 -7.50
C LEU A 8 7.27 -18.61 -6.42
N ALA A 9 7.05 -19.54 -5.49
CA ALA A 9 6.12 -19.29 -4.39
C ALA A 9 6.63 -18.12 -3.53
N ASN A 10 5.74 -17.16 -3.20
CA ASN A 10 6.10 -15.92 -2.49
C ASN A 10 6.93 -16.14 -1.22
N ARG A 11 6.74 -17.27 -0.53
CA ARG A 11 7.48 -17.62 0.69
C ARG A 11 8.97 -17.92 0.44
N VAL A 12 9.31 -18.48 -0.73
CA VAL A 12 10.67 -18.96 -1.05
C VAL A 12 11.31 -18.21 -2.22
N CYS A 13 10.54 -17.37 -2.91
CA CYS A 13 10.97 -16.64 -4.11
C CYS A 13 12.18 -15.75 -3.85
N GLY A 14 12.21 -15.03 -2.73
CA GLY A 14 13.35 -14.16 -2.37
C GLY A 14 14.68 -14.90 -2.22
N GLU A 15 14.66 -16.17 -1.83
CA GLU A 15 15.87 -16.98 -1.58
C GLU A 15 16.25 -17.84 -2.78
N LYS A 16 15.27 -18.49 -3.42
CA LYS A 16 15.51 -19.47 -4.48
C LYS A 16 15.67 -18.84 -5.85
N LEU A 17 14.96 -17.74 -6.15
CA LEU A 17 15.06 -17.08 -7.44
C LEU A 17 16.48 -16.56 -7.75
N PRO A 18 17.23 -15.95 -6.80
CA PRO A 18 18.63 -15.58 -7.03
C PRO A 18 19.56 -16.75 -7.33
N GLN A 19 19.26 -17.96 -6.83
CA GLN A 19 20.06 -19.16 -7.10
C GLN A 19 19.86 -19.62 -8.56
N VAL A 20 18.61 -19.55 -9.04
CA VAL A 20 18.27 -19.85 -10.44
C VAL A 20 18.94 -18.86 -11.39
N TYR A 21 18.91 -17.55 -11.10
CA TYR A 21 19.62 -16.56 -11.93
C TYR A 21 21.12 -16.84 -12.03
N ARG A 22 21.78 -17.19 -10.92
CA ARG A 22 23.20 -17.59 -10.93
C ARG A 22 23.44 -18.84 -11.77
N ALA A 23 22.57 -19.86 -11.64
CA ALA A 23 22.69 -21.09 -12.40
C ALA A 23 22.51 -20.88 -13.91
N LEU A 24 21.66 -19.93 -14.31
CA LEU A 24 21.42 -19.56 -15.70
C LEU A 24 22.45 -18.57 -16.27
N GLY A 25 23.43 -18.13 -15.47
CA GLY A 25 24.40 -17.09 -15.89
C GLY A 25 23.75 -15.74 -16.17
N MET A 26 22.58 -15.47 -15.58
CA MET A 26 21.90 -14.19 -15.73
C MET A 26 22.44 -13.20 -14.70
N ASP A 27 22.74 -11.98 -15.17
CA ASP A 27 23.04 -10.87 -14.27
C ASP A 27 21.84 -10.59 -13.36
N LYS A 28 22.14 -10.22 -12.12
CA LYS A 28 21.11 -9.85 -11.16
C LYS A 28 20.34 -8.65 -11.74
N PRO A 29 19.00 -8.71 -11.84
CA PRO A 29 18.23 -7.58 -12.30
C PRO A 29 18.54 -6.37 -11.41
N GLU A 30 18.76 -5.22 -12.04
CA GLU A 30 18.97 -3.98 -11.32
C GLU A 30 17.79 -3.74 -10.38
N PRO A 31 18.04 -3.22 -9.16
CA PRO A 31 16.99 -2.89 -8.24
C PRO A 31 16.08 -1.84 -8.90
N VAL A 32 14.89 -2.27 -9.31
CA VAL A 32 13.87 -1.37 -9.83
C VAL A 32 13.59 -0.34 -8.75
N ALA A 33 13.59 0.94 -9.12
CA ALA A 33 13.24 2.02 -8.22
C ALA A 33 11.90 1.67 -7.56
N LYS A 34 11.89 1.57 -6.22
CA LYS A 34 10.67 1.31 -5.47
C LYS A 34 9.75 2.51 -5.68
N VAL A 35 8.79 2.38 -6.59
CA VAL A 35 7.79 3.42 -6.80
C VAL A 35 6.96 3.48 -5.52
N CYS A 36 7.09 4.59 -4.79
CA CYS A 36 6.27 4.79 -3.60
C CYS A 36 4.80 4.94 -4.03
N TYR A 37 3.86 4.52 -3.18
CA TYR A 37 2.43 4.75 -3.42
C TYR A 37 2.13 6.20 -3.78
N ALA A 38 2.78 7.15 -3.09
CA ALA A 38 2.64 8.57 -3.39
C ALA A 38 3.08 8.95 -4.81
N GLN A 39 4.18 8.35 -5.31
CA GLN A 39 4.65 8.57 -6.68
C GLN A 39 3.68 7.97 -7.71
N MET A 40 3.17 6.76 -7.46
CA MET A 40 2.17 6.13 -8.34
C MET A 40 0.89 6.97 -8.42
N VAL A 41 0.35 7.39 -7.28
CA VAL A 41 -0.89 8.19 -7.24
C VAL A 41 -0.67 9.56 -7.87
N LYS A 42 0.50 10.18 -7.67
CA LYS A 42 0.84 11.45 -8.31
C LYS A 42 0.92 11.34 -9.83
N GLN A 43 1.51 10.26 -10.35
CA GLN A 43 1.55 10.00 -11.79
C GLN A 43 0.16 9.69 -12.35
N PHE A 44 -0.66 8.95 -11.61
CA PHE A 44 -2.00 8.55 -12.07
C PHE A 44 -3.01 9.70 -12.04
N LEU A 45 -3.08 10.44 -10.94
CA LEU A 45 -4.06 11.53 -10.74
C LEU A 45 -3.53 12.89 -11.21
N SER A 46 -2.26 12.98 -11.62
CA SER A 46 -1.57 14.25 -11.91
C SER A 46 -1.68 15.28 -10.78
N ARG A 47 -1.92 14.83 -9.55
CA ARG A 47 -2.06 15.65 -8.34
C ARG A 47 -1.35 15.01 -7.17
N ASP A 48 -0.81 15.84 -6.30
CA ASP A 48 -0.13 15.37 -5.11
C ASP A 48 -1.16 14.82 -4.10
N PRO A 49 -1.03 13.56 -3.61
CA PRO A 49 -1.92 13.00 -2.60
C PRO A 49 -1.92 13.77 -1.29
N PHE A 50 -0.86 14.54 -1.05
CA PHE A 50 -0.71 15.38 0.13
C PHE A 50 -1.14 16.83 -0.13
N GLU A 51 -1.83 17.13 -1.21
CA GLU A 51 -2.37 18.45 -1.49
C GLU A 51 -3.89 18.46 -1.36
N CYS A 52 -4.43 19.42 -0.60
CA CYS A 52 -5.87 19.56 -0.44
C CYS A 52 -6.51 19.97 -1.78
N VAL A 53 -7.45 19.15 -2.26
CA VAL A 53 -8.17 19.37 -3.54
C VAL A 53 -8.90 20.72 -3.59
N LEU A 54 -9.29 21.26 -2.43
CA LEU A 54 -10.05 22.51 -2.32
C LEU A 54 -9.17 23.76 -2.20
N CYS A 55 -8.10 23.72 -1.40
CA CYS A 55 -7.31 24.91 -1.06
C CYS A 55 -5.82 24.85 -1.46
N GLY A 56 -5.33 23.74 -2.00
CA GLY A 56 -3.91 23.56 -2.33
C GLY A 56 -2.97 23.45 -1.11
N GLY A 57 -3.51 23.46 0.10
CA GLY A 57 -2.73 23.32 1.33
C GLY A 57 -2.09 21.94 1.46
N ARG A 58 -0.86 21.89 2.02
CA ARG A 58 -0.15 20.63 2.27
C ARG A 58 -0.78 19.87 3.44
N MET A 59 -1.33 18.70 3.14
CA MET A 59 -1.82 17.73 4.11
C MET A 59 -0.64 17.03 4.79
N VAL A 60 -0.72 16.91 6.11
CA VAL A 60 0.24 16.16 6.92
C VAL A 60 -0.44 14.98 7.57
N TYR A 61 0.29 13.88 7.73
CA TYR A 61 -0.22 12.72 8.43
C TYR A 61 -0.52 13.09 9.88
N ARG A 62 -1.77 12.91 10.29
CA ARG A 62 -2.20 13.13 11.68
C ARG A 62 -2.43 11.82 12.42
N ARG A 63 -3.17 10.90 11.81
CA ARG A 63 -3.43 9.55 12.33
C ARG A 63 -4.02 8.65 11.26
N ALA A 64 -3.93 7.35 11.47
CA ALA A 64 -4.69 6.33 10.75
C ALA A 64 -5.75 5.77 11.70
N ILE A 65 -6.99 5.64 11.23
CA ILE A 65 -8.08 5.01 11.96
C ILE A 65 -8.32 3.64 11.32
N ALA A 66 -8.19 2.57 12.10
CA ALA A 66 -8.50 1.23 11.62
C ALA A 66 -10.01 1.11 11.33
N GLY A 67 -10.35 0.36 10.28
CA GLY A 67 -11.74 0.04 9.97
C GLY A 67 -12.39 -0.78 11.08
N LEU A 68 -13.66 -0.49 11.38
CA LEU A 68 -14.44 -1.28 12.33
C LEU A 68 -15.04 -2.51 11.66
N ASN A 69 -15.25 -3.56 12.45
CA ASN A 69 -16.10 -4.67 12.02
C ASN A 69 -17.57 -4.21 11.87
N VAL A 70 -18.42 -5.05 11.26
CA VAL A 70 -19.82 -4.71 10.99
C VAL A 70 -20.59 -4.31 12.25
N GLU A 71 -20.32 -4.98 13.37
CA GLU A 71 -20.96 -4.67 14.64
C GLU A 71 -20.53 -3.31 15.20
N GLY A 72 -19.22 -3.01 15.14
CA GLY A 72 -18.66 -1.73 15.54
C GLY A 72 -19.15 -0.59 14.66
N LEU A 73 -19.34 -0.81 13.36
CA LEU A 73 -19.96 0.16 12.46
C LEU A 73 -21.40 0.47 12.88
N LYS A 74 -22.21 -0.55 13.18
CA LYS A 74 -23.60 -0.34 13.63
C LYS A 74 -23.66 0.43 14.95
N LYS A 75 -22.84 0.05 15.93
CA LYS A 75 -22.80 0.70 17.25
C LYS A 75 -22.40 2.18 17.15
N ASN A 76 -21.43 2.50 16.28
CA ASN A 76 -20.86 3.84 16.17
C ASN A 76 -21.38 4.63 14.95
N ALA A 77 -22.43 4.17 14.27
CA ALA A 77 -22.89 4.73 13.00
C ALA A 77 -23.15 6.25 13.07
N ARG A 78 -23.74 6.72 14.17
CA ARG A 78 -24.03 8.14 14.40
C ARG A 78 -22.78 8.99 14.57
N ASP A 79 -21.79 8.52 15.32
CA ASP A 79 -20.57 9.29 15.55
C ASP A 79 -19.68 9.29 14.31
N ILE A 80 -19.71 8.21 13.53
CA ILE A 80 -19.01 8.13 12.24
C ILE A 80 -19.64 9.11 11.23
N SER A 81 -20.97 9.16 11.12
CA SER A 81 -21.64 10.07 10.18
C SER A 81 -21.42 11.55 10.52
N LEU A 82 -21.25 11.86 11.81
CA LEU A 82 -20.90 13.19 12.29
C LEU A 82 -19.38 13.49 12.25
N LEU A 83 -18.55 12.55 11.77
CA LEU A 83 -17.07 12.63 11.80
C LEU A 83 -16.49 12.86 13.21
N ARG A 84 -17.23 12.45 14.25
CA ARG A 84 -16.86 12.57 15.67
C ARG A 84 -16.24 11.31 16.24
N TYR A 85 -16.33 10.19 15.52
CA TYR A 85 -15.77 8.93 15.98
C TYR A 85 -14.24 9.02 16.14
N MET A 86 -13.78 8.88 17.38
CA MET A 86 -12.37 8.82 17.74
C MET A 86 -12.14 7.53 18.53
N PRO A 87 -11.64 6.46 17.89
CA PRO A 87 -11.20 5.29 18.63
C PRO A 87 -10.00 5.67 19.50
N ALA A 88 -9.92 5.03 20.67
CA ALA A 88 -8.79 5.13 21.59
C ALA A 88 -7.51 4.54 20.97
#